data_AF-A0A7F5RKC9-F1
#
_entry.id   AF-A0A7F5RKC9-F1
#
_cell.length_a   1.000
_cell.length_b   1.000
_cell.length_c   1.000
_cell.angle_alpha   90.00
_cell.angle_beta   90.00
_cell.angle_gamma   90.00
#
_symmetry.space_group_name_H-M   'P 1'
#
loop_
_entity.id
_entity.type
_entity.pdbx_description
1 polymer ?
#
loop_
_entity_poly.entity_id
_entity_poly.type
_entity_poly.pdbx_seq_one_letter_code
_entity_poly.pdbx_strand_id
1 'polypeptide(L)'
;MISLTSFAIRCGFPFVSFIIFMLIFMCILKEWMFTYFSNYLLPEKIINEFDYIVVGSGSAGSIVALRLAENSNNTVLVLEAGICAGILFDIPGLTPLLQKSLVDWHYSTVPQKHGGWALKNNVIVTNIDIKLANG
;
A
#
# COMPACT_ATOMS: atom_id res chain seq x y z
N MET A 1 26.23 -3.54 51.58
CA MET A 1 24.79 -3.32 51.30
C MET A 1 24.67 -2.66 49.94
N ILE A 2 24.43 -3.42 48.87
CA ILE A 2 24.18 -2.83 47.54
C ILE A 2 22.74 -2.35 47.57
N SER A 3 22.55 -1.03 47.48
CA SER A 3 21.23 -0.41 47.49
C SER A 3 20.34 -1.00 46.39
N LEU A 4 19.09 -1.34 46.72
CA LEU A 4 18.06 -1.82 45.78
C LEU A 4 17.91 -0.91 44.53
N THR A 5 18.33 0.35 44.64
CA THR A 5 18.40 1.30 43.51
C THR A 5 19.44 0.93 42.45
N SER A 6 20.60 0.35 42.83
CA SER A 6 21.65 -0.05 41.88
C SER A 6 21.31 -1.35 41.12
N PHE A 7 20.43 -2.20 41.66
CA PHE A 7 20.02 -3.44 40.99
C PHE A 7 18.97 -3.18 39.90
N ALA A 8 17.99 -2.31 40.18
CA ALA A 8 16.97 -1.90 39.20
C ALA A 8 17.58 -1.19 37.97
N ILE A 9 18.58 -0.35 38.17
CA ILE A 9 19.30 0.35 37.08
C ILE A 9 20.11 -0.64 36.23
N ARG A 10 20.66 -1.69 36.84
CA ARG A 10 21.52 -2.69 36.15
C ARG A 10 20.73 -3.69 35.31
N CYS A 11 19.47 -3.95 35.64
CA CYS A 11 18.56 -4.81 34.87
C CYS A 11 17.79 -4.05 33.76
N GLY A 12 17.51 -2.75 33.93
CA GLY A 12 16.81 -1.94 32.92
C GLY A 12 17.68 -1.46 31.76
N PHE A 13 18.96 -1.16 32.02
CA PHE A 13 19.91 -0.68 31.01
C PHE A 13 20.15 -1.65 29.83
N PRO A 14 20.34 -2.97 30.02
CA PRO A 14 20.52 -3.89 28.89
C PRO A 14 19.24 -4.09 28.06
N PHE A 15 18.06 -3.95 28.67
CA PHE A 15 16.78 -4.09 27.97
C PHE A 15 16.50 -2.90 27.05
N VAL A 16 16.76 -1.67 27.53
CA VAL A 16 16.62 -0.45 26.72
C VAL A 16 17.64 -0.44 25.57
N SER A 17 18.88 -0.85 25.84
CA SER A 17 19.92 -0.98 24.80
C SER A 17 19.54 -2.01 23.73
N PHE A 18 18.97 -3.15 24.12
CA PHE A 18 18.49 -4.17 23.19
C PHE A 18 17.33 -3.67 22.31
N ILE A 19 16.37 -2.94 22.89
CA ILE A 19 15.26 -2.35 22.12
C ILE A 19 15.80 -1.31 21.12
N ILE A 20 16.73 -0.46 21.53
CA ILE A 20 17.36 0.52 20.65
C ILE A 20 18.11 -0.18 19.51
N PHE A 21 18.88 -1.22 19.82
CA PHE A 21 19.58 -2.03 18.82
C PHE A 21 18.60 -2.71 17.85
N MET A 22 17.49 -3.27 18.36
CA MET A 22 16.47 -3.91 17.54
C MET A 22 15.77 -2.91 16.62
N LEU A 23 15.47 -1.71 17.11
CA LEU A 23 14.89 -0.63 16.30
C LEU A 23 15.87 -0.14 15.23
N ILE A 24 17.16 0.04 15.58
CA ILE A 24 18.21 0.40 14.62
C ILE A 24 18.34 -0.69 13.55
N PHE A 25 18.35 -1.97 13.96
CA PHE A 25 18.38 -3.10 13.04
C PHE A 25 17.16 -3.12 12.11
N MET A 26 15.95 -2.87 12.63
CA MET A 26 14.74 -2.76 11.81
C MET A 26 14.80 -1.57 10.84
N CYS A 27 15.37 -0.43 11.24
CA CYS A 27 15.59 0.71 10.34
C CYS A 27 16.56 0.34 9.21
N ILE A 28 17.70 -0.27 9.54
CA ILE A 28 18.69 -0.74 8.55
C ILE A 28 18.06 -1.77 7.60
N LEU A 29 17.27 -2.71 8.13
CA LEU A 29 16.55 -3.68 7.30
C LEU A 29 15.57 -3.01 6.34
N LYS A 30 14.83 -2.00 6.80
CA LYS A 30 13.89 -1.25 5.96
C LYS A 30 14.60 -0.48 4.86
N GLU A 31 15.68 0.21 5.18
CA GLU A 31 16.50 0.96 4.20
C GLU A 31 17.15 0.02 3.17
N TRP A 32 17.66 -1.12 3.64
CA TRP A 32 18.24 -2.15 2.77
C TRP A 32 17.19 -2.75 1.83
N MET A 33 16.00 -3.08 2.35
CA MET A 33 14.87 -3.58 1.54
C MET A 33 14.43 -2.55 0.48
N PHE A 34 14.34 -1.28 0.86
CA PHE A 34 13.97 -0.19 -0.05
C PHE A 34 14.99 -0.04 -1.18
N THR A 35 16.28 -0.08 -0.85
CA THR A 35 17.37 0.02 -1.83
C THR A 35 17.39 -1.19 -2.77
N TYR A 36 17.23 -2.40 -2.22
CA TYR A 36 17.16 -3.62 -3.02
C TYR A 36 15.98 -3.58 -4.01
N PHE A 37 14.80 -3.16 -3.54
CA PHE A 37 13.62 -3.04 -4.37
C PHE A 37 13.78 -1.96 -5.46
N SER A 38 14.35 -0.80 -5.12
CA SER A 38 14.61 0.28 -6.07
C SER A 38 15.57 -0.15 -7.19
N ASN A 39 16.62 -0.91 -6.86
CA ASN A 39 17.58 -1.41 -7.85
C ASN A 39 17.02 -2.50 -8.75
N TYR A 40 15.96 -3.20 -8.33
CA TYR A 40 15.30 -4.22 -9.14
C TYR A 40 14.23 -3.63 -10.08
N LEU A 41 13.67 -2.48 -9.70
CA LEU A 41 12.60 -1.81 -10.46
C LEU A 41 13.09 -0.75 -11.43
N LEU A 42 14.18 -0.04 -11.09
CA LEU A 42 14.71 0.99 -11.98
C LEU A 42 15.61 0.34 -13.02
N PRO A 43 15.28 0.44 -14.32
CA PRO A 43 16.14 -0.10 -15.36
C PRO A 43 17.49 0.63 -15.33
N GLU A 44 18.58 -0.13 -15.48
CA GLU A 44 19.96 0.36 -15.54
C GLU A 44 20.16 1.41 -16.65
N LYS A 45 19.25 1.41 -17.64
CA LYS A 45 19.16 2.37 -18.74
C LYS A 45 17.81 3.08 -18.71
N ILE A 46 17.84 4.40 -18.62
CA ILE A 46 16.64 5.23 -18.81
C ILE A 46 16.28 5.20 -20.30
N ILE A 47 15.17 4.56 -20.63
CA ILE A 47 14.59 4.51 -21.97
C ILE A 47 13.63 5.69 -22.07
N ASN A 48 13.86 6.60 -23.02
CA ASN A 48 13.08 7.83 -23.17
C ASN A 48 11.96 7.74 -24.22
N GLU A 49 11.92 6.65 -25.00
CA GLU A 49 10.99 6.47 -26.11
C GLU A 49 10.35 5.08 -26.00
N PHE A 50 9.03 5.03 -26.18
CA PHE A 50 8.23 3.81 -26.19
C PHE A 50 7.25 3.87 -27.34
N ASP A 51 6.99 2.73 -27.98
CA ASP A 51 5.97 2.64 -29.04
C ASP A 51 4.56 2.84 -28.48
N TYR A 52 4.34 2.38 -27.24
CA TYR A 52 3.06 2.49 -26.56
C TYR A 52 3.22 2.88 -25.09
N ILE A 53 2.32 3.72 -24.60
CA ILE A 53 2.18 4.06 -23.18
C ILE A 53 0.77 3.69 -22.73
N VAL A 54 0.68 2.75 -21.78
CA VAL A 54 -0.57 2.34 -21.15
C VAL A 54 -0.69 3.03 -19.80
N VAL A 55 -1.69 3.88 -19.64
CA VAL A 55 -1.96 4.58 -18.37
C VAL A 55 -2.99 3.78 -17.57
N GLY A 56 -2.55 3.24 -16.44
CA GLY A 56 -3.29 2.34 -15.56
C GLY A 56 -3.09 0.87 -15.89
N SER A 57 -2.54 0.09 -14.94
CA SER A 57 -2.46 -1.38 -14.93
C SER A 57 -3.64 -2.00 -14.17
N GLY A 58 -4.85 -1.50 -14.45
CA GLY A 58 -6.08 -2.15 -14.00
C GLY A 58 -6.46 -3.34 -14.89
N SER A 59 -7.65 -3.91 -14.69
CA SER A 59 -8.11 -5.12 -15.39
C SER A 59 -7.97 -5.07 -16.91
N ALA A 60 -8.26 -3.93 -17.54
CA ALA A 60 -8.09 -3.75 -18.98
C ALA A 60 -6.63 -3.42 -19.36
N GLY A 61 -5.99 -2.52 -18.60
CA GLY A 61 -4.66 -2.03 -18.91
C GLY A 61 -3.60 -3.12 -18.88
N SER A 62 -3.65 -4.04 -17.91
CA SER A 62 -2.71 -5.16 -17.85
C SER A 62 -2.83 -6.09 -19.06
N ILE A 63 -4.05 -6.35 -19.55
CA ILE A 63 -4.27 -7.20 -20.73
C ILE A 63 -3.82 -6.49 -22.01
N VAL A 64 -4.13 -5.20 -22.15
CA VAL A 64 -3.68 -4.40 -23.30
C VAL A 64 -2.16 -4.34 -23.35
N ALA A 65 -1.51 -4.06 -22.22
CA ALA A 65 -0.05 -4.04 -22.12
C ALA A 65 0.55 -5.40 -22.51
N LEU A 66 -0.02 -6.50 -22.00
CA LEU A 66 0.41 -7.86 -22.35
C LEU A 66 0.31 -8.11 -23.85
N ARG A 67 -0.83 -7.80 -24.50
CA ARG A 67 -1.02 -8.01 -25.94
C ARG A 67 -0.11 -7.17 -26.80
N LEU A 68 0.15 -5.92 -26.41
CA LEU A 68 1.11 -5.07 -27.12
C LEU A 68 2.54 -5.59 -26.99
N ALA A 69 2.90 -6.15 -25.84
CA ALA A 69 4.21 -6.72 -25.56
C ALA A 69 4.44 -8.13 -26.18
N GLU A 70 3.40 -8.80 -26.69
CA GLU A 70 3.56 -10.09 -27.41
C GLU A 70 4.43 -9.96 -28.67
N ASN A 71 4.46 -8.77 -29.29
CA ASN A 71 5.38 -8.48 -30.38
C ASN A 71 6.72 -7.97 -29.83
N SER A 72 7.81 -8.72 -30.06
CA SER A 72 9.16 -8.37 -29.59
C SER A 72 9.71 -7.05 -30.13
N ASN A 73 9.12 -6.52 -31.20
CA ASN A 73 9.52 -5.24 -31.77
C ASN A 73 8.89 -4.04 -31.04
N ASN A 74 7.89 -4.26 -30.20
CA ASN A 74 7.21 -3.19 -29.48
C ASN A 74 7.87 -2.95 -28.12
N THR A 75 8.01 -1.67 -27.78
CA THR A 75 8.36 -1.20 -26.44
C THR A 75 7.10 -0.61 -25.77
N VAL A 76 6.77 -1.10 -24.58
CA VAL A 76 5.53 -0.74 -23.87
C VAL A 76 5.86 -0.23 -22.48
N LEU A 77 5.44 0.99 -22.17
CA LEU A 77 5.50 1.56 -20.83
C LEU A 77 4.13 1.47 -20.16
N VAL A 78 4.07 1.01 -18.92
CA VAL A 78 2.85 1.03 -18.10
C VAL A 78 3.03 2.01 -16.95
N LEU A 79 2.11 2.97 -16.84
CA LEU A 79 2.08 3.95 -15.75
C LEU A 79 0.94 3.59 -14.81
N GLU A 80 1.25 3.04 -13.64
CA GLU A 80 0.27 2.70 -12.61
C GLU A 80 0.47 3.60 -11.38
N ALA A 81 -0.62 4.18 -10.89
CA ALA A 81 -0.58 5.08 -9.73
C ALA A 81 -0.67 4.32 -8.40
N GLY A 82 -1.30 3.15 -8.40
CA GLY A 82 -1.41 2.28 -7.24
C GLY A 82 -0.11 1.60 -6.86
N ILE A 83 -0.13 0.95 -5.70
CA ILE A 83 0.97 0.10 -5.24
C ILE A 83 0.90 -1.28 -5.89
N CYS A 84 2.04 -2.00 -5.87
CA CYS A 84 2.06 -3.40 -6.26
C CYS A 84 1.14 -4.23 -5.35
N ALA A 85 0.39 -5.17 -5.95
CA ALA A 85 -0.49 -6.06 -5.21
C ALA A 85 0.33 -6.94 -4.24
N GLY A 86 -0.08 -6.94 -2.97
CA GLY A 86 0.50 -7.79 -1.93
C GLY A 86 -0.30 -9.07 -1.70
N ILE A 87 0.11 -9.86 -0.70
CA ILE A 87 -0.54 -11.15 -0.40
C ILE A 87 -2.00 -11.02 0.08
N LEU A 88 -2.38 -9.86 0.63
CA LEU A 88 -3.74 -9.62 1.13
C LEU A 88 -4.78 -9.59 0.01
N PHE A 89 -4.36 -9.31 -1.22
CA PHE A 89 -5.23 -9.22 -2.39
C PHE A 89 -5.68 -10.60 -2.88
N ASP A 90 -4.89 -11.64 -2.58
CA ASP A 90 -5.16 -13.02 -2.99
C ASP A 90 -6.14 -13.75 -2.07
N ILE A 91 -6.53 -13.13 -0.94
CA ILE A 91 -7.42 -13.73 0.05
C ILE A 91 -8.81 -13.08 -0.06
N PRO A 92 -9.80 -13.70 -0.72
CA PRO A 92 -11.09 -13.06 -1.00
C PRO A 92 -11.84 -12.60 0.26
N GLY A 93 -11.69 -13.35 1.37
CA GLY A 93 -12.31 -13.03 2.65
C GLY A 93 -11.81 -11.73 3.31
N LEU A 94 -10.65 -11.21 2.89
CA LEU A 94 -10.08 -9.97 3.42
C LEU A 94 -10.46 -8.73 2.61
N THR A 95 -11.19 -8.88 1.50
CA THR A 95 -11.65 -7.76 0.65
C THR A 95 -12.28 -6.60 1.46
N PRO A 96 -13.10 -6.83 2.50
CA PRO A 96 -13.65 -5.73 3.28
C PRO A 96 -12.60 -4.86 3.99
N LEU A 97 -11.42 -5.40 4.30
CA LEU A 97 -10.32 -4.67 4.94
C LEU A 97 -9.56 -3.76 3.97
N LEU A 98 -9.67 -4.00 2.66
CA LEU A 98 -9.00 -3.19 1.64
C LEU A 98 -9.72 -1.87 1.40
N GLN A 99 -11.02 -1.79 1.73
CA GLN A 99 -11.79 -0.55 1.68
C GLN A 99 -11.16 0.51 2.60
N LYS A 100 -11.02 1.75 2.10
CA LYS A 100 -10.29 2.86 2.76
C LYS A 100 -8.79 2.66 3.02
N SER A 101 -8.20 1.53 2.65
CA SER A 101 -6.76 1.36 2.80
C SER A 101 -6.01 2.21 1.77
N LEU A 102 -4.67 2.11 1.75
CA LEU A 102 -3.83 2.80 0.78
C LEU A 102 -4.08 2.38 -0.68
N VAL A 103 -4.88 1.33 -0.91
CA VAL A 103 -5.18 0.82 -2.26
C VAL A 103 -6.59 1.16 -2.75
N ASP A 104 -7.36 1.87 -1.93
CA ASP A 104 -8.63 2.47 -2.35
C ASP A 104 -8.36 3.90 -2.87
N TRP A 105 -9.14 4.33 -3.85
CA TRP A 105 -9.08 5.70 -4.37
C TRP A 105 -9.85 6.71 -3.50
N HIS A 106 -10.62 6.22 -2.53
CA HIS A 106 -11.43 7.02 -1.60
C HIS A 106 -12.43 7.95 -2.29
N TYR A 107 -12.94 7.56 -3.46
CA TYR A 107 -13.96 8.34 -4.13
C TYR A 107 -15.24 8.41 -3.30
N SER A 108 -15.86 9.59 -3.32
CA SER A 108 -17.16 9.85 -2.72
C SER A 108 -18.08 10.47 -3.76
N THR A 109 -19.34 10.07 -3.72
CA THR A 109 -20.37 10.68 -4.56
C THR A 109 -20.89 11.97 -3.96
N VAL A 110 -21.60 12.76 -4.75
CA VAL A 110 -22.52 13.77 -4.19
C VAL A 110 -23.74 13.08 -3.56
N PRO A 111 -24.53 13.74 -2.70
CA PRO A 111 -25.77 13.17 -2.17
C PRO A 111 -26.70 12.64 -3.27
N GLN A 112 -27.10 11.38 -3.15
CA GLN A 112 -27.92 10.70 -4.15
C GLN A 112 -29.41 10.89 -3.84
N LYS A 113 -30.19 11.33 -4.82
CA LYS A 113 -31.65 11.52 -4.68
C LYS A 113 -32.41 10.20 -4.59
N HIS A 114 -31.94 9.18 -5.31
CA HIS A 114 -32.61 7.88 -5.47
C HIS A 114 -31.74 6.69 -5.02
N GLY A 115 -30.76 6.91 -4.15
CA GLY A 115 -29.83 5.88 -3.71
C GLY A 115 -29.12 6.25 -2.41
N GLY A 116 -28.34 5.32 -1.86
CA GLY A 116 -27.52 5.58 -0.66
C GLY A 116 -28.32 5.84 0.62
N TRP A 117 -29.61 5.50 0.71
CA TRP A 117 -30.46 5.84 1.87
C TRP A 117 -29.99 5.27 3.21
N ALA A 118 -29.25 4.15 3.19
CA ALA A 118 -28.65 3.55 4.37
C ALA A 118 -27.33 4.23 4.81
N LEU A 119 -26.81 5.14 3.99
CA LEU A 119 -25.56 5.85 4.20
C LEU A 119 -25.83 7.28 4.68
N LYS A 120 -24.87 7.84 5.44
CA LYS A 120 -24.98 9.20 5.94
C LYS A 120 -25.15 10.21 4.79
N ASN A 121 -26.14 11.09 4.90
CA ASN A 121 -26.47 12.13 3.91
C ASN A 121 -26.71 11.61 2.48
N ASN A 122 -27.10 10.34 2.32
CA ASN A 122 -27.24 9.68 1.02
C ASN A 122 -25.97 9.75 0.15
N VAL A 123 -24.80 9.90 0.77
CA VAL A 123 -23.53 9.91 0.07
C VAL A 123 -23.00 8.48 0.01
N ILE A 124 -22.84 7.96 -1.20
CA ILE A 124 -22.14 6.71 -1.43
C ILE A 124 -20.65 7.01 -1.35
N VAL A 125 -20.05 6.43 -0.33
CA VAL A 125 -18.61 6.36 -0.11
C VAL A 125 -18.23 4.88 -0.18
N THR A 126 -17.00 4.54 -0.52
CA THR A 126 -16.45 3.18 -0.36
C THR A 126 -16.30 2.76 1.12
N ASN A 127 -17.02 3.45 2.01
CA ASN A 127 -17.08 3.28 3.45
C ASN A 127 -18.49 2.84 3.84
N ILE A 128 -18.60 1.84 4.72
CA ILE A 128 -19.85 1.56 5.43
C ILE A 128 -19.99 2.58 6.58
N ASP A 129 -20.33 3.83 6.26
CA ASP A 129 -20.86 4.77 7.26
C ASP A 129 -22.36 4.47 7.40
N ILE A 130 -22.66 3.41 8.17
CA ILE A 130 -24.05 3.11 8.53
C ILE A 130 -24.59 4.32 9.27
N LYS A 131 -25.74 4.81 8.81
CA LYS A 131 -26.53 5.79 9.53
C LYS A 131 -26.92 5.17 10.87
N LEU A 132 -26.11 5.35 11.91
CA LEU A 132 -26.48 4.95 13.27
C LEU A 132 -27.79 5.68 13.56
N ALA A 133 -28.84 4.88 13.75
CA ALA A 133 -30.18 5.36 14.07
C ALA A 133 -30.15 5.94 15.49
N ASN A 134 -29.62 7.16 15.62
CA ASN A 134 -30.00 8.04 16.70
C ASN A 134 -31.24 8.78 16.22
N GLY A 135 -32.39 8.35 16.75
CA GLY A 135 -33.51 9.26 16.93
C GLY A 135 -33.14 10.37 17.91
#